data_AF-A0A7C4JKL5-F1
#
_entry.id   AF-A0A7C4JKL5-F1
#
_cell.length_a   1.000
_cell.length_b   1.000
_cell.length_c   1.000
_cell.angle_alpha   90.00
_cell.angle_beta   90.00
_cell.angle_gamma   90.00
#
_symmetry.space_group_name_H-M   'P 1'
#
loop_
_entity.id
_entity.type
_entity.pdbx_description
1 polymer ?
#
loop_
_entity_poly.entity_id
_entity_poly.type
_entity_poly.pdbx_seq_one_letter_code
_entity_poly.pdbx_strand_id
1 'polypeptide(L)' 'MSKNLGVTRITTIILLVSSILFLVLSSWFIWQERYIQALLTFVIGLILLSSYLAIIREEMTLKAATTSS' A
#
# COMPACT_ATOMS: atom_id res chain seq x y z
N MET A 1 -18.27 -13.12 -13.45
CA MET A 1 -18.01 -11.96 -12.57
C MET A 1 -17.13 -12.27 -11.34
N SER A 2 -16.65 -13.52 -11.15
CA SER A 2 -15.76 -13.92 -10.03
C SER A 2 -14.27 -13.54 -10.24
N LYS A 3 -13.81 -13.33 -11.48
CA LYS A 3 -12.40 -13.00 -11.77
C LYS A 3 -11.94 -11.65 -11.20
N ASN A 4 -12.84 -10.66 -11.05
CA ASN A 4 -12.46 -9.32 -10.61
C ASN A 4 -12.10 -9.26 -9.11
N LEU A 5 -12.77 -10.04 -8.25
CA LEU A 5 -12.49 -10.05 -6.81
C LEU A 5 -11.10 -10.59 -6.48
N GLY A 6 -10.62 -11.59 -7.22
CA GLY A 6 -9.27 -12.12 -7.06
C GLY A 6 -8.21 -11.09 -7.47
N VAL A 7 -8.45 -10.37 -8.58
CA VAL A 7 -7.54 -9.34 -9.08
C VAL A 7 -7.40 -8.20 -8.08
N THR A 8 -8.51 -7.71 -7.51
CA THR A 8 -8.48 -6.62 -6.51
C THR A 8 -7.64 -6.99 -5.29
N ARG A 9 -7.80 -8.21 -4.74
CA ARG A 9 -7.00 -8.66 -3.59
C ARG A 9 -5.51 -8.78 -3.93
N ILE A 10 -5.19 -9.35 -5.11
CA ILE A 10 -3.81 -9.48 -5.56
C ILE A 10 -3.17 -8.10 -5.73
N THR A 11 -3.88 -7.14 -6.33
CA THR A 11 -3.38 -5.77 -6.48
C THR A 11 -3.14 -5.11 -5.12
N THR A 12 -4.04 -5.29 -4.14
CA THR A 12 -3.88 -4.74 -2.78
C THR A 12 -2.66 -5.33 -2.06
N ILE A 13 -2.40 -6.63 -2.21
CA ILE A 13 -1.21 -7.29 -1.65
C ILE A 13 0.07 -6.75 -2.32
N ILE A 14 0.08 -6.66 -3.65
CA ILE A 14 1.23 -6.11 -4.39
C ILE A 14 1.50 -4.67 -3.95
N LEU A 15 0.45 -3.88 -3.72
CA LEU A 15 0.56 -2.49 -3.28
C LEU A 15 1.20 -2.39 -1.89
N LEU A 16 0.82 -3.26 -0.96
CA LEU A 16 1.42 -3.36 0.37
C LEU A 16 2.91 -3.74 0.29
N VAL A 17 3.24 -4.80 -0.45
CA VAL A 17 4.62 -5.27 -0.60
C VAL A 17 5.49 -4.18 -1.23
N SER A 18 4.97 -3.50 -2.25
CA SER A 18 5.66 -2.38 -2.90
C SER A 18 5.90 -1.22 -1.93
N SER A 19 4.89 -0.84 -1.13
CA SER A 19 5.05 0.19 -0.09
C SER A 19 6.18 -0.16 0.89
N ILE A 20 6.20 -1.38 1.41
CA ILE A 20 7.22 -1.85 2.35
C ILE A 20 8.61 -1.81 1.69
N LEU A 21 8.73 -2.29 0.45
CA LEU A 21 10.00 -2.24 -0.30
C LEU A 21 10.53 -0.81 -0.45
N PHE A 22 9.67 0.16 -0.79
CA PHE A 22 10.07 1.57 -0.91
C PHE A 22 10.52 2.17 0.43
N LEU A 23 9.86 1.81 1.54
CA LEU A 23 10.27 2.24 2.88
C LEU A 23 11.62 1.63 3.31
N VAL A 24 11.85 0.35 3.00
CA VAL A 24 13.14 -0.31 3.26
C VAL A 24 14.24 0.31 2.40
N LEU A 25 13.97 0.57 1.12
CA LEU A 25 14.90 1.25 0.21
C LEU A 25 15.21 2.68 0.70
N SER A 26 14.23 3.39 1.23
CA SER A 26 14.47 4.68 1.90
C SER A 26 15.48 4.54 3.03
N SER A 27 15.27 3.60 3.95
CA SER A 27 16.23 3.34 5.05
C SER A 27 17.62 2.96 4.54
N TRP A 28 17.70 2.18 3.47
CA TRP A 28 18.97 1.83 2.83
C TRP A 28 19.67 3.06 2.23
N PHE A 29 18.93 3.97 1.59
CA PHE A 29 19.49 5.21 1.05
C PHE A 29 19.94 6.19 2.13
N ILE A 30 19.31 6.18 3.31
CA ILE A 30 19.79 6.94 4.48
C ILE A 30 21.16 6.43 4.90
N TRP A 31 21.36 5.10 4.94
CA TRP A 31 22.67 4.51 5.26
C TRP A 31 23.74 4.98 4.29
N GLN A 32 23.41 5.04 2.99
CA GLN A 32 24.33 5.48 1.93
C GLN A 32 24.51 7.01 1.86
N GLU A 33 23.98 7.77 2.83
CA GLU A 33 24.02 9.24 2.88
C GLU A 33 23.35 9.93 1.66
N ARG A 34 22.48 9.20 0.93
CA ARG A 34 21.76 9.71 -0.26
C ARG A 34 20.41 10.28 0.15
N TYR A 35 20.42 11.35 0.95
CA TYR A 35 19.23 11.90 1.61
C TYR A 35 18.09 12.30 0.65
N ILE A 36 18.40 12.88 -0.50
CA ILE A 36 17.37 13.26 -1.50
C ILE A 36 16.64 12.03 -2.02
N GLN A 37 17.38 10.95 -2.32
CA GLN A 37 16.78 9.72 -2.82
C GLN A 37 16.01 8.97 -1.74
N ALA A 38 16.54 8.96 -0.51
CA ALA A 38 15.82 8.45 0.65
C ALA A 38 14.49 9.18 0.85
N LEU A 39 14.48 10.51 0.78
CA LEU A 39 13.26 11.30 0.93
C LEU A 39 12.24 10.97 -0.18
N LEU A 40 12.69 10.87 -1.44
CA LEU A 40 11.82 10.53 -2.55
C LEU A 40 11.21 9.13 -2.40
N THR A 41 12.02 8.12 -2.09
CA THR A 41 11.50 6.76 -1.89
C THR A 41 10.62 6.63 -0.64
N PHE A 42 10.91 7.40 0.41
CA PHE A 42 10.07 7.50 1.60
C PHE A 42 8.68 8.03 1.26
N VAL A 43 8.61 9.16 0.55
CA VAL A 43 7.34 9.77 0.13
C VAL A 43 6.54 8.81 -0.76
N ILE A 44 7.20 8.14 -1.71
CA ILE A 44 6.55 7.12 -2.55
C ILE A 44 5.99 5.97 -1.68
N GLY A 45 6.78 5.47 -0.73
CA GLY A 45 6.37 4.43 0.20
C GLY A 45 5.13 4.82 1.01
N LEU A 46 5.08 6.07 1.50
CA LEU A 46 3.94 6.62 2.24
C LEU A 46 2.68 6.79 1.38
N ILE A 47 2.82 7.23 0.12
CA ILE A 47 1.68 7.36 -0.80
C ILE A 47 1.06 5.99 -1.07
N LEU A 48 1.89 4.98 -1.32
CA LEU A 48 1.44 3.60 -1.50
C LEU A 48 0.76 3.06 -0.24
N LEU A 49 1.34 3.31 0.94
CA LEU A 49 0.75 2.89 2.21
C LEU A 49 -0.62 3.53 2.45
N SER A 50 -0.72 4.84 2.19
CA SER A 50 -1.97 5.59 2.33
C SER A 50 -3.06 5.06 1.40
N SER A 51 -2.68 4.75 0.16
CA SER A 51 -3.58 4.15 -0.83
C SER A 51 -4.06 2.76 -0.40
N TYR A 52 -3.17 1.92 0.13
CA TYR A 52 -3.52 0.62 0.70
C TYR A 52 -4.53 0.75 1.85
N LEU A 53 -4.29 1.68 2.78
CA LEU A 53 -5.19 1.92 3.92
C LEU A 53 -6.57 2.41 3.46
N ALA A 54 -6.64 3.26 2.43
CA ALA A 54 -7.91 3.72 1.87
C ALA A 54 -8.73 2.56 1.30
N ILE A 55 -8.11 1.67 0.52
CA ILE A 55 -8.78 0.49 -0.07
C ILE A 55 -9.30 -0.43 1.03
N ILE A 56 -8.48 -0.71 2.06
CA ILE A 56 -8.89 -1.58 3.16
C ILE A 56 -10.03 -0.98 3.97
N ARG A 57 -10.02 0.34 4.20
CA ARG A 57 -11.11 1.03 4.88
C ARG A 57 -12.41 0.86 4.10
N GLU A 58 -12.36 1.04 2.79
CA GLU A 58 -13.52 0.86 1.90
C GLU A 58 -14.06 -0.58 1.97
N GLU A 59 -13.18 -1.58 1.88
CA GLU A 59 -13.57 -3.00 2.01
C GLU A 59 -14.24 -3.31 3.36
N MET A 60 -13.74 -2.74 4.46
CA MET A 60 -14.36 -2.92 5.78
C MET A 60 -15.75 -2.28 5.85
N THR A 61 -15.92 -1.07 5.30
CA THR A 61 -17.22 -0.40 5.29
C THR A 61 -18.26 -1.14 4.44
N LEU A 62 -17.86 -1.67 3.28
CA LEU A 62 -18.74 -2.48 2.43
C LEU A 62 -19.15 -3.77 3.13
N LYS A 63 -18.20 -4.46 3.77
CA LYS A 63 -18.49 -5.70 4.51
C LYS A 63 -19.48 -5.46 5.65
N ALA A 64 -19.31 -4.37 6.41
CA ALA A 64 -20.22 -4.01 7.50
C ALA A 64 -21.66 -3.80 7.02
N ALA A 65 -21.85 -3.09 5.90
CA ALA A 65 -23.18 -2.80 5.35
C ALA A 65 -23.94 -4.05 4.88
N THR A 66 -23.24 -5.07 4.38
CA THR A 66 -23.87 -6.33 3.91
C THR A 66 -24.24 -7.31 5.03
N THR A 67 -23.67 -7.17 6.23
CA THR A 67 -24.00 -8.03 7.39
C THR A 67 -25.13 -7.50 8.26
N SER A 68 -25.56 -6.25 8.05
CA SER A 68 -26.67 -5.62 8.77
C SER A 68 -28.03 -5.70 8.04
N SER A 69 -28.09 -6.39 6.89
CA SER A 69 -29.28 -6.66 6.07
C SER A 69 -29.63 -8.13 6.10
#